data_AF-A0A8X9AD52-F1
#
_entry.id   AF-A0A8X9AD52-F1
#
_cell.length_a   1.000
_cell.length_b   1.000
_cell.length_c   1.000
_cell.angle_alpha   90.00
_cell.angle_beta   90.00
_cell.angle_gamma   90.00
#
_symmetry.space_group_name_H-M   'P 1'
#
loop_
_entity.id
_entity.type
_entity.pdbx_description
1 polymer ?
#
loop_
_entity_poly.entity_id
_entity_poly.type
_entity_poly.pdbx_seq_one_letter_code
_entity_poly.pdbx_strand_id
1 'polypeptide(L)'
;MEVAKKLFILSGQSNMAGRGGVAHKRWDGVVPPECATDGQKIYRLAANLRWEVAHETLHHDIDTKKVCGVGPGMPFANAVKERVGVIGLVPCAVGGTAIREWARGEHLYENMVKRAKAAVSGGDGSEIAALLWYQGESDTTSQEEVDAYKHKMEELIHNIRADLNLPNLPVVQVALASGYEKKYVDEIRAIQLRMDLPNVACVDAKGLELKEDNLHLTTQAQVQLGCSLAQAYLTNFLTEKAHI
;
A
#
# COMPACT_ATOMS: atom_id res chain seq x y z
N MET A 1 -26.52 7.45 11.87
CA MET A 1 -25.37 6.66 12.37
C MET A 1 -24.37 6.61 11.25
N GLU A 2 -23.11 6.98 11.51
CA GLU A 2 -22.05 6.84 10.49
C GLU A 2 -21.89 5.36 10.13
N VAL A 3 -21.67 5.07 8.85
CA VAL A 3 -21.47 3.70 8.37
C VAL A 3 -20.03 3.28 8.66
N ALA A 4 -19.87 2.15 9.36
CA ALA A 4 -18.58 1.54 9.66
C ALA A 4 -17.78 1.27 8.37
N LYS A 5 -16.50 1.63 8.38
CA LYS A 5 -15.61 1.49 7.22
C LYS A 5 -14.67 0.30 7.42
N LYS A 6 -14.35 -0.38 6.31
CA LYS A 6 -13.20 -1.29 6.22
C LYS A 6 -11.98 -0.46 5.83
N LEU A 7 -11.01 -0.39 6.72
CA LEU A 7 -9.86 0.49 6.58
C LEU A 7 -8.66 -0.26 6.01
N PHE A 8 -8.02 0.32 5.01
CA PHE A 8 -6.84 -0.24 4.36
C PHE A 8 -5.67 0.74 4.50
N ILE A 9 -4.60 0.28 5.14
CA ILE A 9 -3.37 1.05 5.26
C ILE A 9 -2.60 0.90 3.95
N LEU A 10 -2.23 2.01 3.31
CA LEU A 10 -1.46 2.03 2.07
C LEU A 10 -0.06 2.54 2.40
N SER A 11 0.94 1.65 2.47
CA SER A 11 2.27 2.02 2.92
C SER A 11 3.40 1.40 2.09
N GLY A 12 4.61 1.90 2.30
CA GLY A 12 5.79 1.57 1.52
C GLY A 12 6.38 2.81 0.86
N GLN A 13 6.84 2.70 -0.39
CA GLN A 13 7.53 3.79 -1.08
C GLN A 13 6.77 4.35 -2.30
N SER A 14 7.51 4.91 -3.28
CA SER A 14 6.96 5.70 -4.38
C SER A 14 5.97 4.94 -5.26
N ASN A 15 6.13 3.63 -5.47
CA ASN A 15 5.16 2.84 -6.24
C ASN A 15 3.85 2.57 -5.47
N MET A 16 3.84 2.58 -4.12
CA MET A 16 2.59 2.66 -3.35
C MET A 16 2.03 4.08 -3.35
N ALA A 17 2.89 5.08 -3.14
CA ALA A 17 2.49 6.48 -3.08
C ALA A 17 1.82 6.95 -4.38
N GLY A 18 2.31 6.42 -5.51
CA GLY A 18 1.80 6.65 -6.85
C GLY A 18 2.68 7.59 -7.66
N ARG A 19 3.02 7.17 -8.87
CA ARG A 19 3.83 7.92 -9.85
C ARG A 19 3.33 7.75 -11.29
N GLY A 20 2.22 7.04 -11.49
CA GLY A 20 1.58 6.89 -12.80
C GLY A 20 1.17 8.26 -13.34
N GLY A 21 1.47 8.53 -14.61
CA GLY A 21 1.16 9.81 -15.26
C GLY A 21 2.05 10.99 -14.84
N VAL A 22 3.06 10.76 -13.99
CA VAL A 22 4.00 11.84 -13.59
C VAL A 22 5.15 11.93 -14.58
N ALA A 23 5.27 13.06 -15.27
CA ALA A 23 6.40 13.41 -16.13
C ALA A 23 6.87 14.83 -15.82
N HIS A 24 8.18 15.09 -15.88
CA HIS A 24 8.76 16.43 -15.61
C HIS A 24 8.26 17.10 -14.32
N LYS A 25 8.12 16.32 -13.23
CA LYS A 25 7.58 16.79 -11.94
C LYS A 25 6.15 17.35 -12.03
N ARG A 26 5.33 16.82 -12.93
CA ARG A 26 3.91 17.15 -13.04
C ARG A 26 3.11 15.89 -13.33
N TRP A 27 1.98 15.73 -12.66
CA TRP A 27 1.00 14.70 -12.99
C TRP A 27 0.13 15.18 -14.16
N ASP A 28 -0.15 14.29 -15.12
CA ASP A 28 -1.00 14.55 -16.29
C ASP A 28 -2.49 14.76 -15.94
N GLY A 29 -2.92 14.34 -14.73
CA GLY A 29 -4.29 14.43 -14.28
C GLY A 29 -5.22 13.37 -14.89
N VAL A 30 -4.67 12.36 -15.57
CA VAL A 30 -5.45 11.28 -16.19
C VAL A 30 -5.85 10.26 -15.12
N VAL A 31 -7.15 10.09 -14.94
CA VAL A 31 -7.74 9.13 -13.98
C VAL A 31 -8.49 8.05 -14.76
N PRO A 32 -7.99 6.79 -14.75
CA PRO A 32 -8.70 5.67 -15.36
C PRO A 32 -10.06 5.38 -14.71
N PRO A 33 -11.02 4.75 -15.42
CA PRO A 33 -12.32 4.38 -14.86
C PRO A 33 -12.25 3.52 -13.60
N GLU A 34 -11.26 2.62 -13.52
CA GLU A 34 -11.01 1.75 -12.36
C GLU A 34 -10.59 2.57 -11.13
N CYS A 35 -10.07 3.79 -11.34
CA CYS A 35 -9.71 4.73 -10.29
C CYS A 35 -10.81 5.75 -9.99
N ALA A 36 -12.02 5.57 -10.53
CA ALA A 36 -13.11 6.54 -10.37
C ALA A 36 -13.47 6.77 -8.90
N THR A 37 -13.77 8.02 -8.57
CA THR A 37 -14.26 8.39 -7.25
C THR A 37 -15.67 7.87 -7.00
N ASP A 38 -15.91 7.41 -5.77
CA ASP A 38 -17.24 7.06 -5.28
C ASP A 38 -17.45 7.74 -3.92
N GLY A 39 -18.13 8.89 -3.94
CA GLY A 39 -18.36 9.73 -2.77
C GLY A 39 -19.26 9.13 -1.70
N GLN A 40 -19.84 7.94 -1.94
CA GLN A 40 -20.64 7.22 -0.95
C GLN A 40 -19.86 6.06 -0.32
N LYS A 41 -18.91 5.46 -1.05
CA LYS A 41 -18.22 4.24 -0.61
C LYS A 41 -16.72 4.37 -0.37
N ILE A 42 -16.00 5.34 -0.94
CA ILE A 42 -14.53 5.37 -0.84
C ILE A 42 -14.06 6.70 -0.26
N TYR A 43 -13.44 6.60 0.92
CA TYR A 43 -12.89 7.73 1.65
C TYR A 43 -11.38 7.61 1.82
N ARG A 44 -10.72 8.75 2.05
CA ARG A 44 -9.28 8.86 2.31
C ARG A 44 -9.07 9.62 3.61
N LEU A 45 -8.12 9.18 4.44
CA LEU A 45 -7.69 9.93 5.61
C LEU A 45 -6.63 10.95 5.21
N ALA A 46 -6.97 12.24 5.22
CA ALA A 46 -6.05 13.32 4.89
C ALA A 46 -4.91 13.47 5.93
N ALA A 47 -3.90 14.29 5.62
CA ALA A 47 -2.79 14.57 6.52
C ALA A 47 -3.24 15.18 7.87
N ASN A 48 -4.33 15.95 7.85
CA ASN A 48 -4.95 16.54 9.04
C ASN A 48 -5.85 15.58 9.83
N LEU A 49 -5.82 14.27 9.51
CA LEU A 49 -6.60 13.21 10.15
C LEU A 49 -8.12 13.34 10.00
N ARG A 50 -8.59 14.06 8.96
CA ARG A 50 -10.01 14.09 8.59
C ARG A 50 -10.28 13.16 7.42
N TRP A 51 -11.42 12.49 7.46
CA TRP A 51 -11.94 11.73 6.34
C TRP A 51 -12.49 12.66 5.26
N GLU A 52 -12.12 12.40 4.01
CA GLU A 52 -12.65 13.06 2.82
C GLU A 52 -12.96 12.02 1.75
N VAL A 53 -13.73 12.41 0.72
CA VAL A 53 -13.95 11.55 -0.44
C VAL A 53 -12.61 11.27 -1.12
N ALA A 54 -12.34 10.02 -1.48
CA ALA A 54 -11.08 9.64 -2.09
C ALA A 54 -10.99 10.08 -3.57
N HIS A 55 -9.88 10.74 -3.90
CA HIS A 55 -9.49 11.11 -5.25
C HIS A 55 -8.01 10.79 -5.44
N GLU A 56 -7.61 10.41 -6.66
CA GLU A 56 -6.20 10.48 -7.00
C GLU A 56 -5.73 11.95 -7.00
N THR A 57 -4.53 12.27 -6.52
CA THR A 57 -3.49 11.35 -6.04
C THR A 57 -3.56 11.14 -4.54
N LEU A 58 -3.66 9.89 -4.07
CA LEU A 58 -3.96 9.58 -2.66
C LEU A 58 -2.90 10.06 -1.64
N HIS A 59 -1.65 10.25 -2.07
CA HIS A 59 -0.53 10.60 -1.19
C HIS A 59 -0.06 12.06 -1.30
N HIS A 60 -0.77 12.94 -2.01
CA HIS A 60 -0.31 14.31 -2.28
C HIS A 60 0.06 15.14 -1.04
N ASP A 61 -0.68 14.98 0.06
CA ASP A 61 -0.45 15.65 1.35
C ASP A 61 0.34 14.76 2.35
N ILE A 62 0.76 13.57 1.92
CA ILE A 62 1.52 12.60 2.72
C ILE A 62 2.98 12.55 2.24
N ASP A 63 3.21 12.22 0.96
CA ASP A 63 4.51 12.18 0.30
C ASP A 63 4.90 13.57 -0.26
N THR A 64 4.82 14.58 0.60
CA THR A 64 4.84 16.02 0.25
C THR A 64 6.11 16.51 -0.46
N LYS A 65 7.22 15.75 -0.39
CA LYS A 65 8.48 16.09 -1.06
C LYS A 65 8.50 15.70 -2.54
N LYS A 66 7.52 14.94 -3.02
CA LYS A 66 7.48 14.38 -4.37
C LYS A 66 6.13 14.65 -5.02
N VAL A 67 6.13 14.81 -6.33
CA VAL A 67 4.87 14.88 -7.10
C VAL A 67 4.30 13.48 -7.19
N CYS A 68 3.10 13.32 -6.63
CA CYS A 68 2.35 12.08 -6.70
C CYS A 68 1.58 11.98 -8.01
N GLY A 69 1.34 10.73 -8.43
CA GLY A 69 0.47 10.36 -9.54
C GLY A 69 -0.48 9.26 -9.10
N VAL A 70 -1.00 8.50 -10.07
CA VAL A 70 -1.83 7.33 -9.78
C VAL A 70 -0.98 6.26 -9.06
N GLY A 71 -1.56 5.70 -8.00
CA GLY A 71 -1.08 4.52 -7.27
C GLY A 71 -2.09 3.37 -7.32
N PRO A 72 -1.89 2.28 -6.56
CA PRO A 72 -2.77 1.10 -6.64
C PRO A 72 -4.02 1.23 -5.75
N GLY A 73 -4.14 2.29 -4.94
CA GLY A 73 -5.16 2.40 -3.89
C GLY A 73 -6.59 2.58 -4.39
N MET A 74 -6.84 3.48 -5.36
CA MET A 74 -8.16 3.64 -5.96
C MET A 74 -8.63 2.42 -6.76
N PRO A 75 -7.81 1.79 -7.64
CA PRO A 75 -8.23 0.58 -8.35
C PRO A 75 -8.47 -0.59 -7.39
N PHE A 76 -7.65 -0.73 -6.34
CA PHE A 76 -7.92 -1.68 -5.25
C PHE A 76 -9.29 -1.43 -4.60
N ALA A 77 -9.56 -0.19 -4.19
CA ALA A 77 -10.78 0.16 -3.48
C ALA A 77 -12.03 -0.10 -4.34
N ASN A 78 -12.02 0.32 -5.61
CA ASN A 78 -13.13 0.07 -6.52
C ASN A 78 -13.37 -1.43 -6.76
N ALA A 79 -12.32 -2.25 -6.80
CA ALA A 79 -12.45 -3.69 -6.98
C ALA A 79 -13.03 -4.42 -5.76
N VAL A 80 -12.82 -3.91 -4.53
CA VAL A 80 -13.29 -4.60 -3.30
C VAL A 80 -14.57 -4.02 -2.71
N LYS A 81 -14.96 -2.77 -3.00
CA LYS A 81 -16.06 -2.07 -2.31
C LYS A 81 -17.41 -2.79 -2.33
N GLU A 82 -17.74 -3.49 -3.41
CA GLU A 82 -19.01 -4.24 -3.49
C GLU A 82 -19.03 -5.47 -2.58
N ARG A 83 -17.86 -5.97 -2.19
CA ARG A 83 -17.70 -7.13 -1.29
C ARG A 83 -17.53 -6.72 0.18
N VAL A 84 -16.95 -5.54 0.43
CA VAL A 84 -16.57 -5.11 1.79
C VAL A 84 -17.39 -3.94 2.35
N GLY A 85 -18.15 -3.23 1.50
CA GLY A 85 -18.94 -2.08 1.88
C GLY A 85 -18.16 -0.76 1.77
N VAL A 86 -18.30 0.11 2.77
CA VAL A 86 -17.62 1.41 2.78
C VAL A 86 -16.14 1.23 3.12
N ILE A 87 -15.27 1.88 2.35
CA ILE A 87 -13.81 1.78 2.42
C ILE A 87 -13.23 3.09 2.95
N GLY A 88 -12.25 2.97 3.85
CA GLY A 88 -11.36 4.06 4.23
C GLY A 88 -9.91 3.74 3.87
N LEU A 89 -9.30 4.57 3.02
CA LEU A 89 -7.89 4.46 2.66
C LEU A 89 -7.05 5.32 3.61
N VAL A 90 -6.02 4.72 4.19
CA VAL A 90 -5.08 5.40 5.10
C VAL A 90 -3.71 5.48 4.41
N PRO A 91 -3.47 6.52 3.60
CA PRO A 91 -2.21 6.69 2.88
C PRO A 91 -1.07 7.02 3.84
N CYS A 92 0.04 6.30 3.75
CA CYS A 92 1.21 6.41 4.62
C CYS A 92 2.53 6.36 3.85
N ALA A 93 2.55 5.93 2.58
CA ALA A 93 3.77 5.71 1.82
C ALA A 93 4.59 6.99 1.58
N VAL A 94 5.93 6.85 1.52
CA VAL A 94 6.87 7.96 1.31
C VAL A 94 7.95 7.56 0.31
N GLY A 95 8.17 8.38 -0.73
CA GLY A 95 8.99 7.98 -1.86
C GLY A 95 10.51 8.03 -1.63
N GLY A 96 11.18 6.91 -1.89
CA GLY A 96 12.65 6.79 -1.85
C GLY A 96 13.21 6.33 -0.50
N THR A 97 12.37 5.69 0.31
CA THR A 97 12.72 5.19 1.63
C THR A 97 13.11 3.71 1.58
N ALA A 98 14.19 3.34 2.24
CA ALA A 98 14.58 1.95 2.48
C ALA A 98 13.83 1.37 3.69
N ILE A 99 13.79 0.04 3.84
CA ILE A 99 13.00 -0.60 4.90
C ILE A 99 13.51 -0.23 6.31
N ARG A 100 14.79 0.13 6.45
CA ARG A 100 15.36 0.63 7.72
C ARG A 100 14.67 1.90 8.24
N GLU A 101 14.15 2.76 7.36
CA GLU A 101 13.43 3.99 7.74
C GLU A 101 12.01 3.70 8.26
N TRP A 102 11.58 2.43 8.16
CA TRP A 102 10.30 1.91 8.65
C TRP A 102 10.47 1.06 9.92
N ALA A 103 11.65 1.03 10.53
CA ALA A 103 11.84 0.38 11.82
C ALA A 103 10.99 1.04 12.92
N ARG A 104 10.58 0.27 13.94
CA ARG A 104 9.81 0.80 15.06
C ARG A 104 10.58 1.90 15.79
N GLY A 105 9.92 3.01 16.11
CA GLY A 105 10.56 4.23 16.62
C GLY A 105 11.02 5.21 15.54
N GLU A 106 11.15 4.79 14.29
CA GLU A 106 11.44 5.71 13.17
C GLU A 106 10.22 6.54 12.79
N HIS A 107 10.46 7.75 12.28
CA HIS A 107 9.41 8.72 12.01
C HIS A 107 8.29 8.18 11.10
N LEU A 108 8.64 7.42 10.06
CA LEU A 108 7.67 6.89 9.09
C LEU A 108 6.78 5.81 9.71
N TYR A 109 7.39 4.90 10.47
CA TYR A 109 6.68 3.88 11.22
C TYR A 109 5.71 4.49 12.22
N GLU A 110 6.19 5.41 13.06
CA GLU A 110 5.37 6.06 14.10
C GLU A 110 4.22 6.85 13.47
N ASN A 111 4.46 7.52 12.35
CA ASN A 111 3.42 8.23 11.62
C ASN A 111 2.37 7.26 11.03
N MET A 112 2.77 6.12 10.46
CA MET A 112 1.85 5.10 9.96
C MET A 112 0.97 4.54 11.09
N VAL A 113 1.57 4.15 12.23
CA VAL A 113 0.83 3.64 13.39
C VAL A 113 -0.11 4.70 13.95
N LYS A 114 0.34 5.96 14.09
CA LYS A 114 -0.50 7.08 14.53
C LYS A 114 -1.71 7.28 13.62
N ARG A 115 -1.51 7.28 12.30
CA ARG A 115 -2.58 7.46 11.31
C ARG A 115 -3.58 6.30 11.35
N ALA A 116 -3.09 5.07 11.44
CA ALA A 116 -3.94 3.89 11.58
C ALA A 116 -4.79 3.93 12.87
N LYS A 117 -4.21 4.33 14.01
CA LYS A 117 -4.96 4.51 15.27
C LYS A 117 -5.99 5.63 15.19
N ALA A 118 -5.66 6.76 14.56
CA ALA A 118 -6.59 7.86 14.34
C ALA A 118 -7.75 7.45 13.41
N ALA A 119 -7.50 6.57 12.43
CA ALA A 119 -8.50 6.11 11.49
C ALA A 119 -9.66 5.34 12.18
N VAL A 120 -9.39 4.67 13.30
CA VAL A 120 -10.38 3.91 14.10
C VAL A 120 -10.88 4.64 15.35
N SER A 121 -10.37 5.84 15.65
CA SER A 121 -10.69 6.53 16.92
C SER A 121 -12.09 7.16 16.97
N GLY A 122 -12.83 7.17 15.86
CA GLY A 122 -14.16 7.79 15.77
C GLY A 122 -15.28 7.02 16.47
N GLY A 123 -15.06 5.74 16.83
CA GLY A 123 -16.08 4.91 17.49
C GLY A 123 -17.27 4.53 16.59
N ASP A 124 -17.15 4.72 15.28
CA ASP A 124 -18.18 4.40 14.27
C ASP A 124 -18.23 2.91 13.88
N GLY A 125 -17.47 2.07 14.57
CA GLY A 125 -17.33 0.64 14.28
C GLY A 125 -16.39 0.34 13.12
N SER A 126 -15.66 1.32 12.58
CA SER A 126 -14.63 1.08 11.57
C SER A 126 -13.50 0.20 12.11
N GLU A 127 -12.96 -0.64 11.24
CA GLU A 127 -11.88 -1.57 11.59
C GLU A 127 -10.78 -1.61 10.51
N ILE A 128 -9.55 -1.87 10.93
CA ILE A 128 -8.42 -2.05 10.02
C ILE A 128 -8.49 -3.46 9.43
N ALA A 129 -8.77 -3.52 8.13
CA ALA A 129 -9.00 -4.76 7.39
C ALA A 129 -7.72 -5.37 6.82
N ALA A 130 -6.77 -4.54 6.36
CA ALA A 130 -5.46 -5.00 5.89
C ALA A 130 -4.42 -3.87 5.80
N LEU A 131 -3.15 -4.27 5.77
CA LEU A 131 -2.03 -3.46 5.29
C LEU A 131 -1.69 -3.86 3.85
N LEU A 132 -1.68 -2.89 2.93
CA LEU A 132 -1.10 -3.03 1.60
C LEU A 132 0.30 -2.41 1.63
N TRP A 133 1.31 -3.22 1.31
CA TRP A 133 2.72 -2.86 1.41
C TRP A 133 3.43 -3.01 0.07
N TYR A 134 3.96 -1.92 -0.48
CA TYR A 134 4.83 -1.98 -1.66
C TYR A 134 6.09 -1.15 -1.44
N GLN A 135 7.17 -1.86 -1.12
CA GLN A 135 8.48 -1.31 -0.85
C GLN A 135 9.58 -2.32 -1.11
N GLY A 136 10.79 -1.82 -1.38
CA GLY A 136 12.03 -2.59 -1.42
C GLY A 136 13.01 -2.09 -2.47
N GLU A 137 12.60 -1.23 -3.39
CA GLU A 137 13.48 -0.77 -4.46
C GLU A 137 14.69 -0.01 -3.90
N SER A 138 14.54 0.71 -2.79
CA SER A 138 15.64 1.42 -2.12
C SER A 138 16.61 0.50 -1.35
N ASP A 139 16.27 -0.78 -1.19
CA ASP A 139 17.10 -1.80 -0.55
C ASP A 139 17.86 -2.64 -1.61
N THR A 140 17.77 -2.26 -2.89
CA THR A 140 18.44 -2.93 -4.01
C THR A 140 19.78 -2.28 -4.40
N THR A 141 20.50 -1.72 -3.42
CA THR A 141 21.74 -0.94 -3.64
C THR A 141 23.01 -1.57 -3.06
N SER A 142 22.89 -2.59 -2.21
CA SER A 142 24.04 -3.32 -1.66
C SER A 142 23.62 -4.70 -1.16
N GLN A 143 24.58 -5.62 -1.04
CA GLN A 143 24.33 -6.94 -0.46
C GLN A 143 23.89 -6.84 1.02
N GLU A 144 24.42 -5.88 1.76
CA GLU A 144 24.07 -5.67 3.18
C GLU A 144 22.58 -5.38 3.37
N GLU A 145 22.00 -4.52 2.52
CA GLU A 145 20.56 -4.21 2.58
C GLU A 145 19.71 -5.44 2.20
N VAL A 146 20.16 -6.22 1.21
CA VAL A 146 19.48 -7.47 0.81
C VAL A 146 19.48 -8.50 1.93
N ASP A 147 20.64 -8.75 2.52
CA ASP A 147 20.82 -9.70 3.62
C ASP A 147 19.98 -9.30 4.83
N ALA A 148 19.76 -8.00 5.01
CA ALA A 148 18.95 -7.45 6.09
C ALA A 148 17.44 -7.44 5.81
N TYR A 149 17.02 -7.44 4.54
CA TYR A 149 15.63 -7.15 4.18
C TYR A 149 14.62 -8.12 4.81
N LYS A 150 14.92 -9.43 4.81
CA LYS A 150 14.01 -10.45 5.33
C LYS A 150 13.64 -10.19 6.79
N HIS A 151 14.65 -10.06 7.66
CA HIS A 151 14.40 -9.87 9.09
C HIS A 151 13.68 -8.55 9.37
N LYS A 152 14.03 -7.47 8.64
CA LYS A 152 13.38 -6.17 8.79
C LYS A 152 11.92 -6.21 8.38
N MET A 153 11.57 -6.94 7.31
CA MET A 153 10.19 -7.10 6.88
C MET A 153 9.36 -7.91 7.88
N GLU A 154 9.92 -9.01 8.41
CA GLU A 154 9.27 -9.80 9.46
C GLU A 154 9.05 -8.96 10.73
N GLU A 155 10.08 -8.24 11.17
CA GLU A 155 10.02 -7.35 12.33
C GLU A 155 9.00 -6.23 12.14
N LEU A 156 8.97 -5.60 10.96
CA LEU A 156 7.98 -4.57 10.60
C LEU A 156 6.55 -5.11 10.77
N ILE A 157 6.25 -6.28 10.21
CA ILE A 157 4.91 -6.88 10.30
C ILE A 157 4.56 -7.18 11.76
N HIS A 158 5.48 -7.78 12.52
CA HIS A 158 5.26 -8.08 13.94
C HIS A 158 5.01 -6.82 14.77
N ASN A 159 5.81 -5.77 14.56
CA ASN A 159 5.68 -4.49 15.24
C ASN A 159 4.33 -3.84 14.93
N ILE A 160 3.90 -3.77 13.65
CA ILE A 160 2.61 -3.20 13.26
C ILE A 160 1.46 -3.96 13.94
N ARG A 161 1.50 -5.29 13.90
CA ARG A 161 0.48 -6.14 14.54
C ARG A 161 0.40 -5.89 16.05
N ALA A 162 1.54 -5.78 16.72
CA ALA A 162 1.61 -5.52 18.15
C ALA A 162 1.10 -4.11 18.49
N ASP A 163 1.58 -3.08 17.80
CA ASP A 163 1.26 -1.68 18.12
C ASP A 163 -0.17 -1.29 17.76
N LEU A 164 -0.79 -1.98 16.80
CA LEU A 164 -2.21 -1.85 16.48
C LEU A 164 -3.11 -2.82 17.27
N ASN A 165 -2.53 -3.73 18.06
CA ASN A 165 -3.22 -4.81 18.76
C ASN A 165 -4.08 -5.69 17.82
N LEU A 166 -3.54 -6.02 16.65
CA LEU A 166 -4.15 -6.84 15.61
C LEU A 166 -3.21 -8.01 15.25
N PRO A 167 -3.11 -9.04 16.11
CA PRO A 167 -2.14 -10.14 15.93
C PRO A 167 -2.31 -10.91 14.61
N ASN A 168 -3.51 -10.86 14.03
CA ASN A 168 -3.87 -11.54 12.79
C ASN A 168 -4.06 -10.59 11.61
N LEU A 169 -3.63 -9.31 11.71
CA LEU A 169 -3.81 -8.32 10.65
C LEU A 169 -3.32 -8.88 9.31
N PRO A 170 -4.20 -8.95 8.29
CA PRO A 170 -3.80 -9.31 6.94
C PRO A 170 -2.80 -8.31 6.36
N VAL A 171 -1.75 -8.83 5.73
CA VAL A 171 -0.78 -8.04 4.98
C VAL A 171 -0.73 -8.56 3.55
N VAL A 172 -0.92 -7.68 2.57
CA VAL A 172 -0.64 -7.98 1.17
C VAL A 172 0.58 -7.17 0.78
N GLN A 173 1.72 -7.84 0.61
CA GLN A 173 2.93 -7.21 0.11
C GLN A 173 3.08 -7.39 -1.40
N VAL A 174 3.97 -6.62 -2.01
CA VAL A 174 4.24 -6.67 -3.46
C VAL A 174 5.71 -7.03 -3.72
N ALA A 175 5.94 -8.09 -4.48
CA ALA A 175 7.26 -8.40 -5.02
C ALA A 175 7.63 -7.44 -6.15
N LEU A 176 8.80 -6.81 -6.05
CA LEU A 176 9.16 -5.63 -6.86
C LEU A 176 9.10 -5.84 -8.38
N ALA A 177 8.58 -4.86 -9.12
CA ALA A 177 8.72 -4.82 -10.59
C ALA A 177 10.12 -4.38 -11.06
N SER A 178 10.81 -3.60 -10.23
CA SER A 178 11.98 -2.78 -10.60
C SER A 178 12.86 -2.49 -9.38
N GLY A 179 14.03 -1.88 -9.61
CA GLY A 179 14.94 -1.38 -8.58
C GLY A 179 16.23 -0.86 -9.21
N TYR A 180 17.25 -0.59 -8.40
CA TYR A 180 18.50 0.03 -8.88
C TYR A 180 19.47 -0.99 -9.46
N GLU A 181 19.78 -2.07 -8.72
CA GLU A 181 20.65 -3.13 -9.21
C GLU A 181 19.88 -4.44 -9.44
N LYS A 182 19.87 -4.92 -10.69
CA LYS A 182 19.10 -6.11 -11.09
C LYS A 182 19.39 -7.34 -10.23
N LYS A 183 20.66 -7.57 -9.87
CA LYS A 183 21.06 -8.68 -8.98
C LYS A 183 20.29 -8.60 -7.65
N TYR A 184 20.32 -7.44 -7.00
CA TYR A 184 19.67 -7.24 -5.71
C TYR A 184 18.15 -7.20 -5.83
N VAL A 185 17.59 -6.72 -6.96
CA VAL A 185 16.16 -6.85 -7.26
C VAL A 185 15.73 -8.32 -7.25
N ASP A 186 16.45 -9.19 -7.94
CA ASP A 186 16.11 -10.61 -8.01
C ASP A 186 16.19 -11.28 -6.61
N GLU A 187 17.17 -10.90 -5.79
CA GLU A 187 17.31 -11.40 -4.41
C GLU A 187 16.21 -10.89 -3.46
N ILE A 188 15.91 -9.58 -3.45
CA ILE A 188 14.81 -9.00 -2.67
C ILE A 188 13.47 -9.62 -3.06
N ARG A 189 13.23 -9.79 -4.36
CA ARG A 189 12.03 -10.47 -4.85
C ARG A 189 11.93 -11.91 -4.35
N ALA A 190 13.04 -12.65 -4.35
CA ALA A 190 13.05 -14.01 -3.83
C ALA A 190 12.68 -14.05 -2.33
N ILE A 191 13.11 -13.05 -1.55
CA ILE A 191 12.70 -12.89 -0.15
C ILE A 191 11.19 -12.58 -0.05
N GLN A 192 10.69 -11.60 -0.80
CA GLN A 192 9.28 -11.19 -0.77
C GLN A 192 8.34 -12.32 -1.18
N LEU A 193 8.68 -13.10 -2.22
CA LEU A 193 7.87 -14.22 -2.72
C LEU A 193 7.88 -15.44 -1.80
N ARG A 194 8.94 -15.62 -0.98
CA ARG A 194 9.09 -16.75 -0.05
C ARG A 194 8.78 -16.39 1.40
N MET A 195 8.21 -15.21 1.63
CA MET A 195 7.82 -14.77 2.97
C MET A 195 6.75 -15.72 3.53
N ASP A 196 7.12 -16.47 4.56
CA ASP A 196 6.28 -17.46 5.20
C ASP A 196 5.87 -16.98 6.59
N LEU A 197 4.90 -16.06 6.61
CA LEU A 197 4.29 -15.54 7.82
C LEU A 197 2.77 -15.73 7.75
N PRO A 198 2.11 -16.10 8.87
CA PRO A 198 0.66 -16.21 8.91
C PRO A 198 -0.03 -14.90 8.49
N ASN A 199 -1.12 -15.01 7.73
CA ASN A 199 -1.90 -13.89 7.20
C ASN A 199 -1.08 -12.86 6.40
N VAL A 200 -0.06 -13.34 5.67
CA VAL A 200 0.70 -12.54 4.71
C VAL A 200 0.55 -13.17 3.32
N ALA A 201 0.14 -12.36 2.35
CA ALA A 201 0.10 -12.72 0.95
C ALA A 201 1.06 -11.83 0.15
N CYS A 202 1.53 -12.33 -0.99
CA CYS A 202 2.44 -11.59 -1.88
C CYS A 202 1.88 -11.56 -3.30
N VAL A 203 1.80 -10.35 -3.88
CA VAL A 203 1.46 -10.13 -5.29
C VAL A 203 2.75 -9.86 -6.06
N ASP A 204 2.91 -10.47 -7.23
CA ASP A 204 4.09 -10.25 -8.07
C ASP A 204 3.86 -9.11 -9.08
N ALA A 205 4.64 -8.04 -8.98
CA ALA A 205 4.59 -6.92 -9.93
C ALA A 205 5.54 -7.10 -11.13
N LYS A 206 6.27 -8.21 -11.23
CA LYS A 206 7.19 -8.46 -12.35
C LYS A 206 6.46 -8.44 -13.68
N GLY A 207 7.03 -7.70 -14.63
CA GLY A 207 6.50 -7.59 -15.99
C GLY A 207 5.40 -6.53 -16.14
N LEU A 208 4.96 -5.90 -15.04
CA LEU A 208 4.15 -4.69 -15.15
C LEU A 208 4.95 -3.58 -15.82
N GLU A 209 4.25 -2.79 -16.62
CA GLU A 209 4.87 -1.73 -17.42
C GLU A 209 5.50 -0.64 -16.54
N LEU A 210 6.76 -0.34 -16.83
CA LEU A 210 7.49 0.74 -16.19
C LEU A 210 7.44 1.99 -17.05
N LYS A 211 7.52 3.13 -16.39
CA LYS A 211 7.73 4.44 -17.04
C LYS A 211 9.14 4.50 -17.64
N GLU A 212 9.40 5.58 -18.37
CA GLU A 212 10.70 5.86 -18.99
C GLU A 212 11.89 5.88 -18.00
N ASP A 213 11.62 6.11 -16.71
CA ASP A 213 12.65 6.06 -15.66
C ASP A 213 13.08 4.62 -15.28
N ASN A 214 12.44 3.58 -15.86
CA ASN A 214 12.67 2.17 -15.57
C ASN A 214 12.56 1.81 -14.07
N LEU A 215 11.85 2.62 -13.29
CA LEU A 215 11.73 2.46 -11.85
C LEU A 215 10.29 2.46 -11.40
N HIS A 216 9.46 3.36 -11.92
CA HIS A 216 8.09 3.54 -11.47
C HIS A 216 7.09 2.90 -12.42
N LEU A 217 6.03 2.31 -11.88
CA LEU A 217 4.92 1.77 -12.67
C LEU A 217 4.17 2.87 -13.44
N THR A 218 3.71 2.55 -14.65
CA THR A 218 2.77 3.41 -15.41
C THR A 218 1.40 3.47 -14.73
N THR A 219 0.54 4.40 -15.16
CA THR A 219 -0.85 4.48 -14.68
C THR A 219 -1.60 3.16 -14.90
N GLN A 220 -1.44 2.53 -16.07
CA GLN A 220 -2.13 1.28 -16.39
C GLN A 220 -1.56 0.11 -15.57
N ALA A 221 -0.25 0.06 -15.37
CA ALA A 221 0.37 -0.90 -14.46
C ALA A 221 -0.12 -0.76 -13.01
N GLN A 222 -0.37 0.46 -12.53
CA GLN A 222 -0.96 0.70 -11.20
C GLN A 222 -2.41 0.20 -11.10
N VAL A 223 -3.20 0.33 -12.17
CA VAL A 223 -4.54 -0.28 -12.25
C VAL A 223 -4.46 -1.79 -12.15
N GLN A 224 -3.58 -2.41 -12.95
CA GLN A 224 -3.36 -3.86 -12.93
C GLN A 224 -2.94 -4.34 -11.52
N LEU A 225 -1.98 -3.64 -10.90
CA LEU A 225 -1.52 -3.95 -9.55
C LEU A 225 -2.64 -3.81 -8.51
N GLY A 226 -3.44 -2.74 -8.57
CA GLY A 226 -4.57 -2.55 -7.66
C GLY A 226 -5.60 -3.68 -7.74
N CYS A 227 -5.91 -4.13 -8.95
CA CYS A 227 -6.77 -5.30 -9.19
C CYS A 227 -6.14 -6.59 -8.62
N SER A 228 -4.83 -6.80 -8.79
CA SER A 228 -4.15 -7.97 -8.21
C SER A 228 -4.11 -7.93 -6.69
N LEU A 229 -3.89 -6.77 -6.07
CA LEU A 229 -3.99 -6.59 -4.61
C LEU A 229 -5.41 -6.90 -4.11
N ALA A 230 -6.43 -6.44 -4.83
CA ALA A 230 -7.83 -6.70 -4.50
C ALA A 230 -8.12 -8.20 -4.56
N GLN A 231 -7.71 -8.87 -5.65
CA GLN A 231 -7.88 -10.31 -5.80
C GLN A 231 -7.17 -11.08 -4.68
N ALA A 232 -5.92 -10.73 -4.35
CA ALA A 232 -5.18 -11.35 -3.27
C ALA A 232 -5.87 -11.17 -1.92
N TYR A 233 -6.37 -9.95 -1.63
CA TYR A 233 -7.12 -9.69 -0.41
C TYR A 233 -8.42 -10.52 -0.34
N LEU A 234 -9.22 -10.51 -1.40
CA LEU A 234 -10.50 -11.21 -1.45
C LEU A 234 -10.33 -12.72 -1.34
N THR A 235 -9.36 -13.32 -2.03
CA THR A 235 -9.14 -14.78 -2.01
C THR A 235 -8.57 -15.28 -0.69
N ASN A 236 -7.66 -14.54 -0.06
CA ASN A 236 -6.95 -15.04 1.12
C ASN A 236 -7.60 -14.63 2.44
N PHE A 237 -8.30 -13.49 2.48
CA PHE A 237 -8.69 -12.86 3.73
C PHE A 237 -10.18 -12.51 3.83
N LEU A 238 -10.92 -12.57 2.72
CA LEU A 238 -12.37 -12.45 2.73
C LEU A 238 -12.97 -13.84 2.56
N THR A 239 -13.23 -14.55 3.67
CA THR A 239 -13.98 -15.81 3.60
C THR A 239 -15.40 -15.53 3.10
N GLU A 240 -15.83 -16.28 2.08
CA GLU A 240 -17.25 -16.37 1.79
C GLU A 240 -17.93 -16.86 3.06
N LYS A 241 -18.91 -16.12 3.58
CA LYS A 241 -19.88 -16.72 4.49
C LYS A 241 -20.46 -17.89 3.70
N ALA A 242 -20.09 -19.11 4.06
CA ALA A 242 -20.82 -20.29 3.63
C ALA A 242 -22.28 -20.02 4.04
N HIS A 243 -23.12 -19.71 3.07
CA HIS A 243 -24.55 -19.74 3.26
C HIS A 243 -24.86 -21.19 3.61
N ILE A 244 -25.22 -21.39 4.89
CA ILE A 244 -25.77 -22.64 5.43
C ILE A 244 -26.97 -23.06 4.58
#